data_AF-A0A2E9JVQ9-F1
#
_entry.id   AF-A0A2E9JVQ9-F1
#
_cell.length_a   1.000
_cell.length_b   1.000
_cell.length_c   1.000
_cell.angle_alpha   90.00
_cell.angle_beta   90.00
_cell.angle_gamma   90.00
#
_symmetry.space_group_name_H-M   'P 1'
#
loop_
_entity.id
_entity.type
_entity.pdbx_description
1 polymer ?
#
loop_
_entity_poly.entity_id
_entity_poly.type
_entity_poly.pdbx_seq_one_letter_code
_entity_poly.pdbx_strand_id
1 'polypeptide(L)'
;MSQDASQTSAVARKAVGIRDWATVGACADEILRQDRQSPEGHFLAGLVAKAAGRPADAVRAFSIAIKLDGDRYDAAMELAAQYVALLRHDDALDLLQRYELQLHSSPLYLDLAAQTYSRLGLYARAWPLYRKANQLQPGIDRLQANLAACAVTLGRIEEAGAIYTNLLEKNPHHQKNHYELSRLAKAKDSQHVEQMQEILDTTRLPAQKNIFLYYALGKELEDLGQWRQAFHYYKLAGDAVTAVANYDVNTDLDLIDRIIKVCSADWLASGIDTGQSGEPQGTPIFIVGLPRTGTTLTERIVSSHSQVESADESFFMQIAIQRVSGLAARQGMSPAVIEAAAKHDIGPVAQVYLQAVHYRLGGKPMFIDKLPENVLLLGFIAKAFPHARLILLNRNPMDACFALYKQSFFKFAYTLENLGKYYLAYDRLRRHWRAVLSDRLIEVDYESLVADQQGQTKMLLDKLGLEFEQACLDFDQNQASSATASAVQVREKMHNRSVGKWKHFEQQLLPLKHQLESAGILIE
;
A
#
# COMPACT_ATOMS: atom_id res chain seq x y z
N MET A 1 8.36 38.36 -19.66
CA MET A 1 9.66 37.69 -19.96
C MET A 1 10.30 38.35 -21.18
N SER A 2 11.63 38.51 -21.19
CA SER A 2 12.39 38.89 -22.39
C SER A 2 12.30 37.77 -23.44
N GLN A 3 12.50 38.08 -24.73
CA GLN A 3 12.55 37.06 -25.80
C GLN A 3 13.58 35.96 -25.52
N ASP A 4 14.74 36.34 -24.96
CA ASP A 4 15.83 35.42 -24.61
C ASP A 4 15.44 34.43 -23.50
N ALA A 5 14.75 34.90 -22.45
CA ALA A 5 14.25 34.02 -21.38
C ALA A 5 13.17 33.05 -21.89
N SER A 6 12.36 33.45 -22.87
CA SER A 6 11.35 32.57 -23.48
C SER A 6 11.99 31.44 -24.30
N GLN A 7 13.07 31.74 -25.02
CA GLN A 7 13.81 30.74 -25.78
C GLN A 7 14.52 29.75 -24.84
N THR A 8 15.17 30.26 -23.79
CA THR A 8 15.82 29.46 -22.75
C THR A 8 14.82 28.54 -22.03
N SER A 9 13.62 29.03 -21.72
CA SER A 9 12.54 28.21 -21.15
C SER A 9 12.10 27.07 -22.09
N ALA A 10 11.92 27.35 -23.39
CA ALA A 10 11.56 26.31 -24.37
C ALA A 10 12.61 25.20 -24.48
N VAL A 11 13.90 25.55 -24.44
CA VAL A 11 15.01 24.59 -24.39
C VAL A 11 14.91 23.72 -23.13
N ALA A 12 14.72 24.34 -21.97
CA ALA A 12 14.58 23.63 -20.70
C ALA A 12 13.38 22.67 -20.73
N ARG A 13 12.20 23.11 -21.20
CA ARG A 13 10.99 22.28 -21.28
C ARG A 13 11.15 21.09 -22.22
N LYS A 14 11.90 21.23 -23.32
CA LYS A 14 12.27 20.10 -24.19
C LYS A 14 13.24 19.14 -23.48
N ALA A 15 14.23 19.67 -22.76
CA ALA A 15 15.19 18.88 -21.99
C ALA A 15 14.51 18.05 -20.87
N VAL A 16 13.46 18.57 -20.24
CA VAL A 16 12.62 17.81 -19.29
C VAL A 16 12.06 16.54 -19.93
N GLY A 17 11.58 16.63 -21.18
CA GLY A 17 11.00 15.50 -21.91
C GLY A 17 11.96 14.32 -22.15
N ILE A 18 13.26 14.61 -22.25
CA ILE A 18 14.33 13.60 -22.41
C ILE A 18 15.14 13.38 -21.12
N ARG A 19 14.72 13.97 -20.00
CA ARG A 19 15.38 13.88 -18.68
C ARG A 19 16.82 14.40 -18.64
N ASP A 20 17.13 15.39 -19.47
CA ASP A 20 18.42 16.09 -19.41
C ASP A 20 18.39 17.18 -18.33
N TRP A 21 18.52 16.76 -17.07
CA TRP A 21 18.44 17.65 -15.92
C TRP A 21 19.60 18.65 -15.80
N ALA A 22 20.75 18.35 -16.44
CA ALA A 22 21.88 19.27 -16.48
C ALA A 22 21.52 20.50 -17.32
N THR A 23 20.96 20.29 -18.51
CA THR A 23 20.46 21.38 -19.36
C THR A 23 19.32 22.15 -18.68
N VAL A 24 18.38 21.46 -18.03
CA VAL A 24 17.30 22.13 -17.27
C VAL A 24 17.88 23.04 -16.18
N GLY A 25 18.89 22.57 -15.45
CA GLY A 25 19.57 23.36 -14.41
C GLY A 25 20.27 24.58 -14.96
N ALA A 26 21.05 24.43 -16.04
CA ALA A 26 21.73 25.56 -16.68
C ALA A 26 20.74 26.62 -17.17
N CYS A 27 19.62 26.21 -17.77
CA CYS A 27 18.56 27.13 -18.20
C CYS A 27 17.86 27.80 -17.00
N ALA A 28 17.62 27.07 -15.90
CA ALA A 28 17.04 27.66 -14.70
C ALA A 28 17.95 28.74 -14.10
N ASP A 29 19.26 28.47 -13.99
CA ASP A 29 20.25 29.41 -13.49
C ASP A 29 20.39 30.64 -14.39
N GLU A 30 20.35 30.46 -15.71
CA GLU A 30 20.35 31.56 -16.68
C GLU A 30 19.15 32.48 -16.47
N ILE A 31 17.93 31.91 -16.45
CA ILE A 31 16.70 32.67 -16.27
C ILE A 31 16.71 33.41 -14.92
N LEU A 32 17.16 32.75 -13.84
CA LEU A 32 17.21 33.36 -12.50
C LEU A 32 18.33 34.42 -12.36
N ARG A 33 19.38 34.35 -13.18
CA ARG A 33 20.42 35.38 -13.23
C ARG A 33 19.92 36.65 -13.91
N GLN A 34 19.13 36.50 -14.97
CA GLN A 34 18.48 37.61 -15.66
C GLN A 34 17.35 38.22 -14.83
N ASP A 35 16.56 37.38 -14.17
CA ASP A 35 15.45 37.78 -13.30
C ASP A 35 15.29 36.82 -12.10
N ARG A 36 15.73 37.28 -10.92
CA ARG A 36 15.64 36.51 -9.66
C ARG A 36 14.20 36.24 -9.21
N GLN A 37 13.22 36.98 -9.73
CA GLN A 37 11.80 36.83 -9.47
C GLN A 37 11.04 36.18 -10.64
N SER A 38 11.75 35.46 -11.53
CA SER A 38 11.12 34.71 -12.61
C SER A 38 10.39 33.46 -12.08
N PRO A 39 9.05 33.36 -12.22
CA PRO A 39 8.31 32.15 -11.82
C PRO A 39 8.79 30.90 -12.57
N GLU A 40 9.14 31.06 -13.84
CA GLU A 40 9.62 29.95 -14.67
C GLU A 40 11.01 29.47 -14.25
N GLY A 41 11.91 30.38 -13.88
CA GLY A 41 13.23 30.01 -13.35
C GLY A 41 13.11 29.17 -12.08
N HIS A 42 12.26 29.59 -11.15
CA HIS A 42 11.98 28.84 -9.91
C HIS A 42 11.29 27.50 -10.17
N PHE A 43 10.36 27.44 -11.13
CA PHE A 43 9.73 26.17 -11.53
C PHE A 43 10.76 25.16 -12.06
N LEU A 44 11.65 25.58 -12.97
CA LEU A 44 12.68 24.71 -13.53
C LEU A 44 13.70 24.26 -12.45
N ALA A 45 14.09 25.17 -11.55
CA ALA A 45 14.92 24.83 -10.39
C ALA A 45 14.25 23.78 -9.49
N GLY A 46 12.93 23.89 -9.29
CA GLY A 46 12.13 22.90 -8.56
C GLY A 46 12.15 21.52 -9.22
N LEU A 47 12.03 21.44 -10.54
CA LEU A 47 12.14 20.18 -11.29
C LEU A 47 13.52 19.53 -11.13
N VAL A 48 14.60 20.33 -11.18
CA VAL A 48 15.97 19.84 -10.97
C VAL A 48 16.16 19.32 -9.54
N ALA A 49 15.67 20.05 -8.55
CA ALA A 49 15.70 19.62 -7.15
C ALA A 49 14.93 18.30 -6.93
N LYS A 50 13.75 18.16 -7.54
CA LYS A 50 12.96 16.92 -7.54
C LYS A 50 13.73 15.76 -8.16
N ALA A 51 14.31 15.97 -9.35
CA ALA A 51 15.10 14.96 -10.05
C ALA A 51 16.35 14.52 -9.25
N ALA A 52 16.94 15.45 -8.49
CA ALA A 52 18.07 15.20 -7.61
C ALA A 52 17.69 14.53 -6.27
N GLY A 53 16.40 14.21 -6.03
CA GLY A 53 15.95 13.61 -4.77
C GLY A 53 16.03 14.57 -3.58
N ARG A 54 15.90 15.89 -3.83
CA ARG A 54 15.91 16.95 -2.80
C ARG A 54 14.52 17.56 -2.65
N PRO A 55 13.55 16.84 -2.05
CA PRO A 55 12.15 17.28 -1.99
C PRO A 55 11.97 18.60 -1.24
N ALA A 56 12.75 18.87 -0.19
CA ALA A 56 12.69 20.14 0.53
C ALA A 56 13.13 21.34 -0.33
N ASP A 57 14.13 21.16 -1.19
CA ASP A 57 14.59 22.19 -2.13
C ASP A 57 13.54 22.43 -3.22
N ALA A 58 12.95 21.35 -3.74
CA ALA A 58 11.86 21.41 -4.71
C ALA A 58 10.64 22.14 -4.15
N VAL A 59 10.23 21.84 -2.90
CA VAL A 59 9.15 22.55 -2.21
C VAL A 59 9.42 24.05 -2.15
N ARG A 60 10.63 24.48 -1.77
CA ARG A 60 10.97 25.91 -1.70
C ARG A 60 10.84 26.57 -3.08
N ALA A 61 11.43 25.97 -4.10
CA ALA A 61 11.43 26.52 -5.45
C ALA A 61 10.01 26.63 -6.04
N PHE A 62 9.20 25.57 -5.97
CA PHE A 62 7.81 25.61 -6.45
C PHE A 62 6.93 26.57 -5.64
N SER A 63 7.14 26.68 -4.32
CA SER A 63 6.43 27.65 -3.49
C SER A 63 6.72 29.09 -3.93
N ILE A 64 7.98 29.40 -4.28
CA ILE A 64 8.36 30.71 -4.83
C ILE A 64 7.69 30.93 -6.19
N ALA A 65 7.71 29.93 -7.09
CA ALA A 65 7.07 30.03 -8.40
C ALA A 65 5.58 30.38 -8.29
N ILE A 66 4.82 29.69 -7.42
CA ILE A 66 3.39 29.95 -7.20
C ILE A 66 3.15 31.30 -6.52
N LYS A 67 4.04 31.72 -5.63
CA LYS A 67 3.95 33.04 -4.98
C LYS A 67 4.13 34.19 -5.98
N LEU A 68 4.99 34.01 -6.97
CA LEU A 68 5.26 35.00 -8.01
C LEU A 68 4.21 34.99 -9.12
N ASP A 69 3.62 33.82 -9.41
CA ASP A 69 2.55 33.66 -10.38
C ASP A 69 1.53 32.62 -9.86
N GLY A 70 0.40 33.13 -9.38
CA GLY A 70 -0.65 32.34 -8.74
C GLY A 70 -1.42 31.43 -9.69
N ASP A 71 -1.29 31.59 -11.01
CA ASP A 71 -2.01 30.79 -12.03
C ASP A 71 -1.21 29.56 -12.48
N ARG A 72 -0.02 29.34 -11.90
CA ARG A 72 0.89 28.22 -12.20
C ARG A 72 0.39 26.90 -11.61
N TYR A 73 -0.68 26.35 -12.17
CA TYR A 73 -1.17 25.02 -11.79
C TYR A 73 -0.11 23.93 -12.02
N ASP A 74 0.82 24.11 -12.96
CA ASP A 74 1.93 23.18 -13.19
C ASP A 74 2.88 23.10 -11.97
N ALA A 75 3.29 24.25 -11.44
CA ALA A 75 4.07 24.35 -10.22
C ALA A 75 3.28 23.82 -9.01
N ALA A 76 1.97 24.09 -8.96
CA ALA A 76 1.10 23.60 -7.90
C ALA A 76 1.02 22.07 -7.85
N MET A 77 0.83 21.40 -9.00
CA MET A 77 0.78 19.93 -9.03
C MET A 77 2.12 19.29 -8.66
N GLU A 78 3.23 19.90 -9.10
CA GLU A 78 4.57 19.44 -8.72
C GLU A 78 4.83 19.63 -7.22
N LEU A 79 4.42 20.76 -6.66
CA LEU A 79 4.51 21.04 -5.22
C LEU A 79 3.67 20.07 -4.39
N ALA A 80 2.42 19.81 -4.79
CA ALA A 80 1.53 18.86 -4.11
C ALA A 80 2.17 17.46 -4.05
N ALA A 81 2.76 17.01 -5.16
CA ALA A 81 3.47 15.72 -5.20
C ALA A 81 4.69 15.68 -4.26
N GLN A 82 5.39 16.81 -4.06
CA GLN A 82 6.49 16.91 -3.09
C GLN A 82 5.99 16.97 -1.66
N TYR A 83 4.86 17.62 -1.39
CA TYR A 83 4.23 17.60 -0.07
C TYR A 83 3.85 16.18 0.35
N VAL A 84 3.31 15.36 -0.54
CA VAL A 84 3.10 13.93 -0.28
C VAL A 84 4.41 13.20 0.04
N ALA A 85 5.50 13.51 -0.67
CA ALA A 85 6.81 12.90 -0.39
C ALA A 85 7.39 13.32 0.97
N LEU A 86 6.94 14.43 1.56
CA LEU A 86 7.34 14.95 2.86
C LEU A 86 6.28 14.72 3.96
N LEU A 87 5.25 13.92 3.70
CA LEU A 87 4.12 13.66 4.60
C LEU A 87 3.31 14.90 5.01
N ARG A 88 3.37 15.96 4.20
CA ARG A 88 2.56 17.16 4.35
C ARG A 88 1.24 17.01 3.60
N HIS A 89 0.43 16.03 4.00
CA HIS A 89 -0.74 15.60 3.21
C HIS A 89 -1.85 16.65 3.15
N ASP A 90 -2.11 17.37 4.24
CA ASP A 90 -3.07 18.47 4.24
C ASP A 90 -2.68 19.56 3.24
N ASP A 91 -1.40 19.99 3.26
CA ASP A 91 -0.89 20.97 2.30
C ASP A 91 -1.01 20.48 0.84
N ALA A 92 -0.80 19.17 0.60
CA ALA A 92 -0.97 18.57 -0.72
C ALA A 92 -2.45 18.60 -1.15
N LEU A 93 -3.36 18.22 -0.25
CA LEU A 93 -4.80 18.19 -0.52
C LEU A 93 -5.37 19.58 -0.78
N ASP A 94 -4.99 20.57 0.03
CA ASP A 94 -5.38 21.97 -0.13
C ASP A 94 -4.97 22.51 -1.50
N LEU A 95 -3.74 22.20 -1.92
CA LEU A 95 -3.21 22.66 -3.18
C LEU A 95 -3.89 21.98 -4.37
N LEU A 96 -4.15 20.68 -4.28
CA LEU A 96 -4.91 19.95 -5.29
C LEU A 96 -6.33 20.53 -5.43
N GLN A 97 -7.04 20.79 -4.32
CA GLN A 97 -8.38 21.37 -4.32
C GLN A 97 -8.42 22.76 -4.93
N ARG A 98 -7.46 23.61 -4.58
CA ARG A 98 -7.40 25.00 -5.07
C ARG A 98 -7.21 25.10 -6.57
N TYR A 99 -6.40 24.20 -7.15
CA TYR A 99 -6.00 24.26 -8.56
C TYR A 99 -6.77 23.29 -9.46
N GLU A 100 -7.63 22.43 -8.91
CA GLU A 100 -8.34 21.38 -9.67
C GLU A 100 -9.11 21.93 -10.88
N LEU A 101 -9.79 23.06 -10.72
CA LEU A 101 -10.58 23.68 -11.81
C LEU A 101 -9.72 24.23 -12.95
N GLN A 102 -8.43 24.50 -12.71
CA GLN A 102 -7.48 24.95 -13.73
C GLN A 102 -6.90 23.77 -14.53
N LEU A 103 -7.05 22.53 -14.04
CA LEU A 103 -6.59 21.33 -14.71
C LEU A 103 -7.60 20.86 -15.76
N HIS A 104 -7.53 21.40 -16.99
CA HIS A 104 -8.45 20.99 -18.05
C HIS A 104 -7.81 20.60 -19.39
N SER A 105 -6.58 21.06 -19.66
CA SER A 105 -5.96 20.97 -20.99
C SER A 105 -4.67 20.14 -21.05
N SER A 106 -4.00 19.88 -19.93
CA SER A 106 -2.73 19.16 -19.91
C SER A 106 -2.88 17.72 -19.43
N PRO A 107 -2.75 16.70 -20.29
CA PRO A 107 -2.77 15.30 -19.89
C PRO A 107 -1.73 14.98 -18.82
N LEU A 108 -0.54 15.59 -18.91
CA LEU A 108 0.56 15.39 -17.98
C LEU A 108 0.19 15.83 -16.55
N TYR A 109 -0.35 17.04 -16.39
CA TYR A 109 -0.68 17.57 -15.06
C TYR A 109 -1.99 16.98 -14.51
N LEU A 110 -2.93 16.58 -15.37
CA LEU A 110 -4.08 15.76 -14.98
C LEU A 110 -3.63 14.40 -14.42
N ASP A 111 -2.71 13.71 -15.11
CA ASP A 111 -2.12 12.44 -14.66
C ASP A 111 -1.34 12.61 -13.36
N LEU A 112 -0.57 13.71 -13.21
CA LEU A 112 0.18 13.99 -11.97
C LEU A 112 -0.75 14.28 -10.79
N ALA A 113 -1.80 15.09 -10.99
CA ALA A 113 -2.81 15.37 -9.98
C ALA A 113 -3.54 14.09 -9.55
N ALA A 114 -3.95 13.27 -10.52
CA ALA A 114 -4.59 11.99 -10.28
C ALA A 114 -3.68 11.03 -9.50
N GLN A 115 -2.39 10.92 -9.86
CA GLN A 115 -1.39 10.15 -9.11
C GLN A 115 -1.22 10.67 -7.70
N THR A 116 -1.23 11.99 -7.50
CA THR A 116 -1.10 12.59 -6.17
C THR A 116 -2.33 12.26 -5.32
N TYR A 117 -3.54 12.38 -5.85
CA TYR A 117 -4.76 11.90 -5.18
C TYR A 117 -4.71 10.40 -4.89
N SER A 118 -4.23 9.56 -5.82
CA SER A 118 -4.07 8.11 -5.60
C SER A 118 -3.05 7.79 -4.50
N ARG A 119 -1.96 8.55 -4.39
CA ARG A 119 -0.96 8.39 -3.30
C ARG A 119 -1.51 8.84 -1.94
N LEU A 120 -2.43 9.79 -1.96
CA LEU A 120 -3.27 10.15 -0.81
C LEU A 120 -4.43 9.16 -0.63
N GLY A 121 -4.52 8.09 -1.43
CA GLY A 121 -5.62 7.10 -1.50
C GLY A 121 -7.03 7.68 -1.69
N LEU A 122 -7.14 8.89 -2.23
CA LEU A 122 -8.38 9.56 -2.63
C LEU A 122 -8.76 9.17 -4.07
N TYR A 123 -8.93 7.86 -4.31
CA TYR A 123 -9.13 7.31 -5.65
C TYR A 123 -10.38 7.84 -6.37
N ALA A 124 -11.46 8.13 -5.63
CA ALA A 124 -12.68 8.71 -6.19
C ALA A 124 -12.43 10.08 -6.84
N ARG A 125 -11.50 10.88 -6.30
CA ARG A 125 -11.07 12.16 -6.88
C ARG A 125 -10.05 11.99 -7.99
N ALA A 126 -9.18 10.98 -7.90
CA ALA A 126 -8.22 10.66 -8.96
C ALA A 126 -8.89 10.20 -10.27
N TRP A 127 -10.00 9.45 -10.17
CA TRP A 127 -10.70 8.84 -11.30
C TRP A 127 -11.08 9.80 -12.45
N PRO A 128 -11.83 10.90 -12.21
CA PRO A 128 -12.20 11.82 -13.29
C PRO A 128 -10.98 12.45 -13.97
N LEU A 129 -9.90 12.68 -13.23
CA LEU A 129 -8.66 13.26 -13.76
C LEU A 129 -7.91 12.27 -14.65
N TYR A 130 -7.77 10.99 -14.25
CA TYR A 130 -7.21 9.95 -15.12
C TYR A 130 -8.04 9.77 -16.39
N ARG A 131 -9.38 9.76 -16.27
CA ARG A 131 -10.26 9.66 -17.45
C ARG A 131 -10.04 10.82 -18.39
N LYS A 132 -9.96 12.05 -17.87
CA LYS A 132 -9.72 13.24 -18.70
C LYS A 132 -8.34 13.22 -19.35
N ALA A 133 -7.29 12.85 -18.62
CA ALA A 133 -5.94 12.70 -19.16
C ALA A 133 -5.92 11.71 -20.34
N ASN A 134 -6.54 10.55 -20.15
CA ASN A 134 -6.66 9.52 -21.19
C ASN A 134 -7.52 9.98 -22.39
N GLN A 135 -8.59 10.74 -22.17
CA GLN A 135 -9.41 11.30 -23.26
C GLN A 135 -8.63 12.31 -24.12
N LEU A 136 -7.80 13.14 -23.49
CA LEU A 136 -6.98 14.12 -24.20
C LEU A 136 -5.84 13.46 -24.97
N GLN A 137 -5.33 12.32 -24.50
CA GLN A 137 -4.22 11.61 -25.14
C GLN A 137 -4.35 10.08 -25.04
N PRO A 138 -5.29 9.46 -25.78
CA PRO A 138 -5.63 8.03 -25.65
C PRO A 138 -4.52 7.07 -26.12
N GLY A 139 -3.51 7.60 -26.82
CA GLY A 139 -2.38 6.81 -27.35
C GLY A 139 -1.24 6.57 -26.37
N ILE A 140 -1.31 7.08 -25.13
CA ILE A 140 -0.28 6.83 -24.11
C ILE A 140 -0.69 5.67 -23.21
N ASP A 141 -0.05 4.52 -23.40
CA ASP A 141 -0.28 3.30 -22.63
C ASP A 141 -0.15 3.51 -21.11
N ARG A 142 0.77 4.39 -20.67
CA ARG A 142 0.93 4.74 -19.24
C ARG A 142 -0.33 5.38 -18.65
N LEU A 143 -1.01 6.26 -19.40
CA LEU A 143 -2.24 6.90 -18.93
C LEU A 143 -3.37 5.87 -18.82
N GLN A 144 -3.46 4.98 -19.81
CA GLN A 144 -4.42 3.86 -19.80
C GLN A 144 -4.16 2.92 -18.61
N ALA A 145 -2.91 2.55 -18.35
CA ALA A 145 -2.55 1.68 -17.23
C ALA A 145 -2.84 2.32 -15.86
N ASN A 146 -2.55 3.61 -15.67
CA ASN A 146 -2.89 4.34 -14.45
C ASN A 146 -4.42 4.40 -14.25
N LEU A 147 -5.17 4.66 -15.32
CA LEU A 147 -6.64 4.65 -15.29
C LEU A 147 -7.18 3.25 -14.91
N ALA A 148 -6.66 2.18 -15.51
CA ALA A 148 -7.06 0.82 -15.20
C ALA A 148 -6.76 0.44 -13.73
N ALA A 149 -5.58 0.80 -13.21
CA ALA A 149 -5.24 0.56 -11.81
C ALA A 149 -6.19 1.30 -10.84
N CYS A 150 -6.57 2.54 -11.17
CA CYS A 150 -7.57 3.29 -10.41
C CYS A 150 -8.97 2.65 -10.50
N ALA A 151 -9.38 2.18 -11.69
CA ALA A 151 -10.62 1.44 -11.89
C ALA A 151 -10.71 0.19 -10.99
N VAL A 152 -9.64 -0.62 -10.94
CA VAL A 152 -9.58 -1.81 -10.06
C VAL A 152 -9.80 -1.43 -8.60
N THR A 153 -9.10 -0.39 -8.14
CA THR A 153 -9.17 0.09 -6.74
C THR A 153 -10.59 0.54 -6.37
N LEU A 154 -11.30 1.16 -7.32
CA LEU A 154 -12.68 1.62 -7.19
C LEU A 154 -13.73 0.51 -7.43
N GLY A 155 -13.32 -0.72 -7.74
CA GLY A 155 -14.25 -1.82 -8.04
C GLY A 155 -14.87 -1.76 -9.44
N ARG A 156 -14.38 -0.91 -10.34
CA ARG A 156 -14.78 -0.83 -11.75
C ARG A 156 -14.09 -1.92 -12.57
N ILE A 157 -14.34 -3.17 -12.20
CA ILE A 157 -13.57 -4.32 -12.67
C ILE A 157 -13.75 -4.56 -14.17
N GLU A 158 -14.98 -4.41 -14.69
CA GLU A 158 -15.27 -4.54 -16.12
C GLU A 158 -14.55 -3.47 -16.95
N GLU A 159 -14.57 -2.20 -16.50
CA GLU A 159 -13.86 -1.10 -17.16
C GLU A 159 -12.35 -1.35 -17.17
N ALA A 160 -11.77 -1.81 -16.04
CA ALA A 160 -10.35 -2.16 -15.97
C ALA A 160 -9.99 -3.30 -16.92
N GLY A 161 -10.83 -4.34 -17.00
CA GLY A 161 -10.66 -5.47 -17.91
C GLY A 161 -10.59 -5.04 -19.36
N ALA A 162 -11.54 -4.23 -19.81
CA ALA A 162 -11.56 -3.69 -21.17
C ALA A 162 -10.29 -2.89 -21.50
N ILE A 163 -9.80 -2.07 -20.56
CA ILE A 163 -8.57 -1.29 -20.76
C ILE A 163 -7.35 -2.21 -20.88
N TYR A 164 -7.18 -3.21 -20.00
CA TYR A 164 -6.04 -4.13 -20.07
C TYR A 164 -6.09 -4.99 -21.32
N THR A 165 -7.27 -5.45 -21.75
CA THR A 165 -7.44 -6.15 -23.03
C THR A 165 -6.97 -5.28 -24.20
N ASN A 166 -7.39 -4.00 -24.27
CA ASN A 166 -6.94 -3.11 -25.35
C ASN A 166 -5.43 -2.84 -25.32
N LEU A 167 -4.83 -2.73 -24.13
CA LEU A 167 -3.38 -2.60 -23.99
C LEU A 167 -2.65 -3.85 -24.51
N LEU A 168 -3.20 -5.04 -24.27
CA LEU A 168 -2.63 -6.30 -24.75
C LEU A 168 -2.85 -6.52 -26.25
N GLU A 169 -3.91 -5.98 -26.85
CA GLU A 169 -4.06 -5.95 -28.31
C GLU A 169 -2.93 -5.17 -28.99
N LYS A 170 -2.51 -4.04 -28.39
CA LYS A 170 -1.40 -3.21 -28.90
C LYS A 170 -0.03 -3.80 -28.62
N ASN A 171 0.14 -4.38 -27.42
CA ASN A 171 1.41 -4.97 -26.98
C ASN A 171 1.17 -6.35 -26.33
N PRO A 172 1.03 -7.41 -27.16
CA PRO A 172 0.69 -8.75 -26.69
C PRO A 172 1.73 -9.39 -25.76
N HIS A 173 2.96 -8.87 -25.70
CA HIS A 173 4.02 -9.43 -24.85
C HIS A 173 4.16 -8.68 -23.51
N HIS A 174 3.26 -7.73 -23.21
CA HIS A 174 3.35 -6.92 -22.00
C HIS A 174 2.92 -7.71 -20.75
N GLN A 175 3.88 -8.42 -20.16
CA GLN A 175 3.66 -9.38 -19.07
C GLN A 175 2.92 -8.83 -17.85
N LYS A 176 3.19 -7.59 -17.44
CA LYS A 176 2.47 -7.00 -16.30
C LYS A 176 0.97 -6.81 -16.61
N ASN A 177 0.60 -6.54 -17.85
CA ASN A 177 -0.81 -6.36 -18.21
C ASN A 177 -1.55 -7.70 -18.21
N HIS A 178 -0.91 -8.80 -18.64
CA HIS A 178 -1.43 -10.15 -18.45
C HIS A 178 -1.67 -10.48 -16.98
N TYR A 179 -0.69 -10.15 -16.12
CA TYR A 179 -0.83 -10.32 -14.68
C TYR A 179 -1.99 -9.52 -14.09
N GLU A 180 -2.11 -8.22 -14.42
CA GLU A 180 -3.23 -7.42 -13.92
C GLU A 180 -4.57 -7.95 -14.44
N LEU A 181 -4.68 -8.29 -15.73
CA LEU A 181 -5.90 -8.85 -16.33
C LEU A 181 -6.32 -10.16 -15.65
N SER A 182 -5.36 -11.08 -15.46
CA SER A 182 -5.62 -12.37 -14.82
C SER A 182 -6.25 -12.23 -13.44
N ARG A 183 -5.99 -11.14 -12.72
CA ARG A 183 -6.48 -10.93 -11.34
C ARG A 183 -7.90 -10.37 -11.26
N LEU A 184 -8.44 -9.88 -12.37
CA LEU A 184 -9.72 -9.16 -12.39
C LEU A 184 -10.94 -10.08 -12.29
N ALA A 185 -10.84 -11.29 -12.83
CA ALA A 185 -11.94 -12.26 -12.83
C ALA A 185 -11.41 -13.68 -12.69
N LYS A 186 -12.28 -14.60 -12.27
CA LYS A 186 -11.95 -16.03 -12.26
C LYS A 186 -11.85 -16.54 -13.70
N ALA A 187 -10.77 -17.26 -14.05
CA ALA A 187 -10.65 -17.89 -15.36
C ALA A 187 -11.75 -18.96 -15.55
N LYS A 188 -12.33 -19.00 -16.75
CA LYS A 188 -13.42 -19.94 -17.13
C LYS A 188 -12.98 -20.96 -18.18
N ASP A 189 -11.94 -20.64 -18.93
CA ASP A 189 -11.34 -21.46 -19.98
C ASP A 189 -9.80 -21.27 -19.99
N SER A 190 -9.11 -21.98 -20.86
CA SER A 190 -7.65 -21.98 -20.99
C SER A 190 -7.10 -20.98 -22.01
N GLN A 191 -7.93 -20.16 -22.67
CA GLN A 191 -7.47 -19.35 -23.81
C GLN A 191 -6.35 -18.38 -23.42
N HIS A 192 -6.52 -17.65 -22.31
CA HIS A 192 -5.51 -16.72 -21.83
C HIS A 192 -4.27 -17.43 -21.25
N VAL A 193 -4.46 -18.61 -20.65
CA VAL A 193 -3.37 -19.49 -20.21
C VAL A 193 -2.49 -19.93 -21.38
N GLU A 194 -3.12 -20.39 -22.48
CA GLU A 194 -2.43 -20.81 -23.70
C GLU A 194 -1.64 -19.65 -24.33
N GLN A 195 -2.24 -18.46 -24.40
CA GLN A 195 -1.56 -17.25 -24.86
C GLN A 195 -0.32 -16.92 -24.02
N MET A 196 -0.44 -16.96 -22.69
CA MET A 196 0.67 -16.68 -21.79
C MET A 196 1.79 -17.73 -21.90
N GLN A 197 1.44 -19.00 -22.12
CA GLN A 197 2.41 -20.08 -22.36
C GLN A 197 3.14 -19.89 -23.69
N GLU A 198 2.43 -19.53 -24.76
CA GLU A 198 3.04 -19.22 -26.06
C GLU A 198 4.05 -18.06 -25.94
N ILE A 199 3.75 -17.01 -25.16
CA ILE A 199 4.69 -15.91 -24.92
C ILE A 199 5.97 -16.42 -24.24
N LEU A 200 5.86 -17.34 -23.26
CA LEU A 200 7.04 -17.93 -22.62
C LEU A 200 7.88 -18.74 -23.61
N ASP A 201 7.22 -19.56 -24.44
CA ASP A 201 7.88 -20.46 -25.39
C ASP A 201 8.55 -19.74 -26.56
N THR A 202 7.94 -18.65 -27.03
CA THR A 202 8.43 -17.83 -28.16
C THR A 202 9.52 -16.85 -27.74
N THR A 203 9.34 -16.15 -26.62
CA THR A 203 10.30 -15.12 -26.19
C THR A 203 11.54 -15.72 -25.53
N ARG A 204 11.40 -16.88 -24.85
CA ARG A 204 12.48 -17.59 -24.15
C ARG A 204 13.33 -16.69 -23.25
N LEU A 205 12.71 -15.68 -22.65
CA LEU A 205 13.40 -14.76 -21.78
C LEU A 205 13.91 -15.49 -20.53
N PRO A 206 14.99 -14.99 -19.90
CA PRO A 206 15.42 -15.48 -18.60
C PRO A 206 14.29 -15.44 -17.56
N ALA A 207 14.26 -16.40 -16.64
CA ALA A 207 13.17 -16.57 -15.67
C ALA A 207 12.83 -15.28 -14.89
N GLN A 208 13.84 -14.47 -14.56
CA GLN A 208 13.66 -13.21 -13.82
C GLN A 208 12.87 -12.15 -14.60
N LYS A 209 12.79 -12.31 -15.92
CA LYS A 209 11.98 -11.46 -16.80
C LYS A 209 10.54 -11.95 -16.96
N ASN A 210 10.21 -13.15 -16.48
CA ASN A 210 8.91 -13.83 -16.65
C ASN A 210 8.04 -13.88 -15.39
N ILE A 211 8.47 -13.23 -14.30
CA ILE A 211 7.85 -13.27 -12.97
C ILE A 211 6.33 -13.02 -13.03
N PHE A 212 5.90 -11.97 -13.76
CA PHE A 212 4.49 -11.61 -13.85
C PHE A 212 3.65 -12.67 -14.57
N LEU A 213 4.17 -13.23 -15.67
CA LEU A 213 3.51 -14.33 -16.37
C LEU A 213 3.40 -15.58 -15.51
N TYR A 214 4.44 -15.93 -14.75
CA TYR A 214 4.39 -17.10 -13.86
C TYR A 214 3.32 -16.95 -12.78
N TYR A 215 3.18 -15.77 -12.15
CA TYR A 215 2.09 -15.56 -11.19
C TYR A 215 0.71 -15.55 -11.86
N ALA A 216 0.59 -14.99 -13.07
CA ALA A 216 -0.66 -14.97 -13.83
C ALA A 216 -1.12 -16.40 -14.21
N LEU A 217 -0.20 -17.21 -14.75
CA LEU A 217 -0.43 -18.61 -15.07
C LEU A 217 -0.78 -19.43 -13.83
N GLY A 218 -0.03 -19.26 -12.74
CA GLY A 218 -0.32 -19.93 -11.46
C GLY A 218 -1.75 -19.64 -10.99
N LYS A 219 -2.18 -18.38 -11.09
CA LYS A 219 -3.52 -17.94 -10.70
C LYS A 219 -4.61 -18.53 -11.58
N GLU A 220 -4.50 -18.45 -12.90
CA GLU A 220 -5.55 -18.93 -13.79
C GLU A 220 -5.64 -20.45 -13.84
N LEU A 221 -4.50 -21.15 -13.77
CA LEU A 221 -4.49 -22.61 -13.64
C LEU A 221 -5.13 -23.06 -12.31
N GLU A 222 -4.95 -22.29 -11.23
CA GLU A 222 -5.65 -22.54 -9.96
C GLU A 222 -7.16 -22.35 -10.11
N ASP A 223 -7.62 -21.32 -10.83
CA ASP A 223 -9.04 -21.10 -11.07
C ASP A 223 -9.70 -22.23 -11.87
N LEU A 224 -8.96 -22.81 -12.81
CA LEU A 224 -9.34 -23.95 -13.65
C LEU A 224 -9.18 -25.32 -12.94
N GLY A 225 -8.70 -25.33 -11.69
CA GLY A 225 -8.49 -26.56 -10.92
C GLY A 225 -7.29 -27.40 -11.35
N GLN A 226 -6.35 -26.84 -12.12
CA GLN A 226 -5.12 -27.50 -12.55
C GLN A 226 -4.02 -27.35 -11.48
N TRP A 227 -4.28 -27.89 -10.29
CA TRP A 227 -3.51 -27.64 -9.06
C TRP A 227 -1.99 -27.86 -9.19
N ARG A 228 -1.59 -28.97 -9.83
CA ARG A 228 -0.16 -29.30 -9.98
C ARG A 228 0.58 -28.30 -10.86
N GLN A 229 -0.04 -27.88 -11.96
CA GLN A 229 0.54 -26.90 -12.88
C GLN A 229 0.52 -25.50 -12.25
N ALA A 230 -0.55 -25.14 -11.56
CA ALA A 230 -0.63 -23.89 -10.80
C ALA A 230 0.54 -23.75 -9.82
N PHE A 231 0.78 -24.79 -9.00
CA PHE A 231 1.92 -24.78 -8.08
C PHE A 231 3.27 -24.68 -8.79
N HIS A 232 3.43 -25.40 -9.91
CA HIS A 232 4.66 -25.32 -10.70
C HIS A 232 4.98 -23.88 -11.10
N TYR A 233 4.00 -23.14 -11.60
CA TYR A 233 4.20 -21.73 -11.96
C TYR A 233 4.39 -20.81 -10.77
N TYR A 234 3.69 -21.01 -9.65
CA TYR A 234 4.00 -20.26 -8.42
C TYR A 234 5.43 -20.48 -7.93
N LYS A 235 5.93 -21.72 -8.03
CA LYS A 235 7.33 -22.04 -7.70
C LYS A 235 8.30 -21.37 -8.66
N LEU A 236 8.06 -21.42 -9.98
CA LEU A 236 8.89 -20.72 -10.96
C LEU A 236 8.94 -19.21 -10.67
N ALA A 237 7.81 -18.62 -10.31
CA ALA A 237 7.74 -17.21 -9.93
C ALA A 237 8.60 -16.91 -8.69
N GLY A 238 8.42 -17.67 -7.61
CA GLY A 238 9.18 -17.51 -6.37
C GLY A 238 10.70 -17.70 -6.57
N ASP A 239 11.10 -18.74 -7.30
CA ASP A 239 12.51 -19.00 -7.64
C ASP A 239 13.10 -17.84 -8.46
N ALA A 240 12.36 -17.36 -9.47
CA ALA A 240 12.79 -16.27 -10.35
C ALA A 240 12.96 -14.94 -9.60
N VAL A 241 12.06 -14.61 -8.68
CA VAL A 241 12.19 -13.40 -7.86
C VAL A 241 13.32 -13.54 -6.85
N THR A 242 13.46 -14.70 -6.21
CA THR A 242 14.52 -14.98 -5.23
C THR A 242 15.91 -14.73 -5.83
N ALA A 243 16.12 -15.10 -7.09
CA ALA A 243 17.38 -14.89 -7.81
C ALA A 243 17.79 -13.40 -7.98
N VAL A 244 16.85 -12.45 -7.80
CA VAL A 244 17.10 -11.00 -7.98
C VAL A 244 16.75 -10.14 -6.77
N ALA A 245 16.09 -10.69 -5.75
CA ALA A 245 15.55 -9.92 -4.64
C ALA A 245 16.61 -9.40 -3.65
N ASN A 246 17.81 -10.00 -3.63
CA ASN A 246 18.87 -9.76 -2.64
C ASN A 246 18.30 -9.65 -1.22
N TYR A 247 17.64 -10.72 -0.77
CA TYR A 247 16.83 -10.74 0.44
C TYR A 247 17.28 -11.86 1.37
N ASP A 248 17.45 -11.52 2.65
CA ASP A 248 17.77 -12.47 3.72
C ASP A 248 16.67 -12.41 4.80
N VAL A 249 15.98 -13.54 4.98
CA VAL A 249 14.91 -13.66 5.98
C VAL A 249 15.38 -13.41 7.40
N ASN A 250 16.66 -13.66 7.71
CA ASN A 250 17.19 -13.45 9.06
C ASN A 250 17.11 -11.99 9.50
N THR A 251 17.14 -11.03 8.56
CA THR A 251 16.95 -9.61 8.88
C THR A 251 15.56 -9.35 9.49
N ASP A 252 14.51 -10.03 8.98
CA ASP A 252 13.16 -9.93 9.54
C ASP A 252 13.04 -10.65 10.88
N LEU A 253 13.67 -11.83 11.01
CA LEU A 253 13.66 -12.59 12.26
C LEU A 253 14.34 -11.79 13.39
N ASP A 254 15.49 -11.18 13.12
CA ASP A 254 16.22 -10.34 14.07
C ASP A 254 15.40 -9.12 14.49
N LEU A 255 14.66 -8.51 13.56
CA LEU A 255 13.74 -7.41 13.86
C LEU A 255 12.62 -7.89 14.79
N ILE A 256 11.97 -9.01 14.49
CA ILE A 256 10.89 -9.57 15.32
C ILE A 256 11.40 -9.92 16.71
N ASP A 257 12.53 -10.61 16.82
CA ASP A 257 13.11 -11.00 18.11
C ASP A 257 13.52 -9.75 18.92
N ARG A 258 13.99 -8.68 18.24
CA ARG A 258 14.27 -7.39 18.89
C ARG A 258 13.01 -6.73 19.42
N ILE A 259 11.92 -6.73 18.65
CA ILE A 259 10.62 -6.18 19.06
C ILE A 259 10.11 -6.90 20.31
N ILE A 260 10.12 -8.23 20.32
CA ILE A 260 9.70 -9.05 21.47
C ILE A 260 10.52 -8.69 22.71
N LYS A 261 11.84 -8.57 22.56
CA LYS A 261 12.74 -8.23 23.68
C LYS A 261 12.51 -6.82 24.23
N VAL A 262 12.31 -5.83 23.37
CA VAL A 262 12.19 -4.41 23.76
C VAL A 262 10.81 -4.09 24.33
N CYS A 263 9.75 -4.55 23.67
CA CYS A 263 8.37 -4.25 24.04
C CYS A 263 7.86 -5.20 25.12
N SER A 264 8.57 -5.29 26.25
CA SER A 264 8.18 -6.12 27.40
C SER A 264 6.98 -5.53 28.16
N ALA A 265 6.39 -6.34 29.05
CA ALA A 265 5.33 -5.86 29.96
C ALA A 265 5.81 -4.67 30.80
N ASP A 266 7.04 -4.73 31.33
CA ASP A 266 7.64 -3.64 32.10
C ASP A 266 7.83 -2.37 31.26
N TRP A 267 8.29 -2.51 30.01
CA TRP A 267 8.44 -1.36 29.12
C TRP A 267 7.08 -0.73 28.80
N LEU A 268 6.05 -1.54 28.54
CA LEU A 268 4.69 -1.03 28.31
C LEU A 268 4.13 -0.32 29.55
N ALA A 269 4.31 -0.90 30.73
CA ALA A 269 3.84 -0.37 32.02
C ALA A 269 4.64 0.85 32.50
N SER A 270 5.87 1.04 32.04
CA SER A 270 6.68 2.21 32.42
C SER A 270 5.93 3.49 32.09
N GLY A 271 5.73 4.34 33.11
CA GLY A 271 4.98 5.58 32.97
C GLY A 271 5.63 6.49 31.94
N ILE A 272 4.85 6.89 30.95
CA ILE A 272 5.15 8.05 30.12
C ILE A 272 3.94 8.95 30.24
N ASP A 273 4.17 10.19 30.65
CA ASP A 273 3.20 11.25 30.54
C ASP A 273 2.90 11.41 29.05
N THR A 274 1.76 10.88 28.59
CA THR A 274 1.41 10.93 27.17
C THR A 274 1.15 12.36 26.70
N GLY A 275 1.17 13.36 27.61
CA GLY A 275 1.02 14.77 27.27
C GLY A 275 -0.26 15.07 26.50
N GLN A 276 -1.23 14.14 26.48
CA GLN A 276 -2.49 14.28 25.75
C GLN A 276 -3.39 15.21 26.57
N SER A 277 -3.09 16.51 26.50
CA SER A 277 -3.92 17.59 27.01
C SER A 277 -4.93 18.09 25.95
N GLY A 278 -5.25 17.26 24.95
CA GLY A 278 -6.24 17.55 23.92
C GLY A 278 -7.07 16.31 23.62
N GLU A 279 -8.39 16.49 23.46
CA GLU A 279 -9.28 15.40 23.04
C GLU A 279 -8.81 14.84 21.68
N PRO A 280 -8.57 13.52 21.57
CA PRO A 280 -8.22 12.90 20.30
C PRO A 280 -9.31 13.17 19.26
N GLN A 281 -8.92 13.41 18.01
CA GLN A 281 -9.82 13.57 16.86
C GLN A 281 -10.41 12.20 16.42
N GLY A 282 -11.00 11.49 17.37
CA GLY A 282 -11.48 10.12 17.24
C GLY A 282 -10.55 9.07 17.86
N THR A 283 -11.12 7.92 18.24
CA THR A 283 -10.38 6.76 18.78
C THR A 283 -9.87 5.88 17.63
N PRO A 284 -8.55 5.66 17.50
CA PRO A 284 -8.03 4.79 16.45
C PRO A 284 -8.33 3.30 16.71
N ILE A 285 -8.66 2.61 15.63
CA ILE A 285 -8.78 1.16 15.54
C ILE A 285 -7.65 0.66 14.64
N PHE A 286 -6.72 -0.11 15.19
CA PHE A 286 -5.66 -0.74 14.40
C PHE A 286 -6.07 -2.16 14.05
N ILE A 287 -6.21 -2.46 12.76
CA ILE A 287 -6.50 -3.81 12.26
C ILE A 287 -5.21 -4.41 11.72
N VAL A 288 -4.67 -5.39 12.43
CA VAL A 288 -3.34 -5.96 12.18
C VAL A 288 -3.35 -7.48 12.07
N GLY A 289 -2.26 -8.06 11.61
CA GLY A 289 -2.05 -9.50 11.55
C GLY A 289 -1.08 -9.86 10.44
N LEU A 290 -0.92 -11.15 10.18
CA LEU A 290 -0.20 -11.58 8.99
C LEU A 290 -0.98 -11.15 7.73
N PRO A 291 -0.36 -10.63 6.66
CA PRO A 291 -1.11 -10.29 5.46
C PRO A 291 -1.88 -11.51 4.93
N ARG A 292 -3.04 -11.28 4.29
CA ARG A 292 -3.96 -12.32 3.79
C ARG A 292 -4.73 -13.12 4.87
N THR A 293 -4.76 -12.67 6.13
CA THR A 293 -5.60 -13.28 7.19
C THR A 293 -7.03 -12.75 7.26
N GLY A 294 -7.41 -11.80 6.40
CA GLY A 294 -8.77 -11.24 6.39
C GLY A 294 -8.89 -9.82 6.92
N THR A 295 -7.78 -9.13 7.19
CA THR A 295 -7.76 -7.72 7.66
C THR A 295 -8.62 -6.77 6.82
N THR A 296 -8.58 -6.86 5.49
CA THR A 296 -9.42 -6.03 4.60
C THR A 296 -10.91 -6.37 4.69
N LEU A 297 -11.27 -7.63 4.95
CA LEU A 297 -12.66 -8.03 5.15
C LEU A 297 -13.18 -7.44 6.47
N THR A 298 -12.41 -7.58 7.55
CA THR A 298 -12.73 -7.01 8.86
C THR A 298 -12.81 -5.49 8.82
N GLU A 299 -11.88 -4.82 8.14
CA GLU A 299 -11.96 -3.38 7.90
C GLU A 299 -13.28 -2.98 7.24
N ARG A 300 -13.71 -3.69 6.19
CA ARG A 300 -14.97 -3.36 5.51
C ARG A 300 -16.19 -3.57 6.38
N ILE A 301 -16.21 -4.64 7.18
CA ILE A 301 -17.29 -4.88 8.15
C ILE A 301 -17.38 -3.72 9.14
N VAL A 302 -16.25 -3.34 9.75
CA VAL A 302 -16.23 -2.30 10.79
C VAL A 302 -16.45 -0.90 10.20
N SER A 303 -15.84 -0.58 9.04
CA SER A 303 -15.99 0.72 8.37
C SER A 303 -17.37 0.95 7.72
N SER A 304 -18.21 -0.09 7.61
CA SER A 304 -19.61 0.07 7.24
C SER A 304 -20.46 0.67 8.36
N HIS A 305 -19.97 0.72 9.60
CA HIS A 305 -20.68 1.35 10.71
C HIS A 305 -20.68 2.89 10.56
N SER A 306 -21.82 3.51 10.85
CA SER A 306 -22.02 4.96 10.80
C SER A 306 -20.97 5.77 11.59
N GLN A 307 -20.47 5.25 12.72
CA GLN A 307 -19.51 5.91 13.63
C GLN A 307 -18.03 5.63 13.31
N VAL A 308 -17.74 4.83 12.28
CA VAL A 308 -16.36 4.46 11.94
C VAL A 308 -16.03 4.89 10.51
N GLU A 309 -14.84 5.47 10.33
CA GLU A 309 -14.26 5.73 9.01
C GLU A 309 -12.96 4.94 8.82
N SER A 310 -12.54 4.72 7.58
CA SER A 310 -11.23 4.11 7.29
C SER A 310 -10.26 5.17 6.77
N ALA A 311 -9.05 5.16 7.33
CA ALA A 311 -7.91 5.92 6.86
C ALA A 311 -7.05 5.17 5.82
N ASP A 312 -7.51 4.01 5.33
CA ASP A 312 -6.82 3.13 4.38
C ASP A 312 -5.52 2.52 4.93
N GLU A 313 -4.72 1.83 4.10
CA GLU A 313 -3.39 1.34 4.49
C GLU A 313 -2.36 2.48 4.45
N SER A 314 -1.70 2.76 5.58
CA SER A 314 -0.65 3.77 5.65
C SER A 314 0.62 3.28 6.37
N PHE A 315 1.79 3.65 5.87
CA PHE A 315 3.07 3.44 6.55
C PHE A 315 3.38 4.53 7.59
N PHE A 316 2.42 5.40 7.92
CA PHE A 316 2.67 6.59 8.74
C PHE A 316 3.11 6.25 10.16
N MET A 317 2.63 5.15 10.72
CA MET A 317 3.08 4.68 12.05
C MET A 317 4.57 4.31 12.05
N GLN A 318 5.03 3.60 11.02
CA GLN A 318 6.45 3.25 10.87
C GLN A 318 7.31 4.52 10.77
N ILE A 319 6.85 5.51 9.98
CA ILE A 319 7.58 6.76 9.81
C ILE A 319 7.58 7.59 11.10
N ALA A 320 6.48 7.60 11.85
CA ALA A 320 6.40 8.30 13.14
C ALA A 320 7.41 7.72 14.15
N ILE A 321 7.47 6.40 14.28
CA ILE A 321 8.43 5.70 15.15
C ILE A 321 9.86 5.97 14.69
N GLN A 322 10.12 5.87 13.38
CA GLN A 322 11.45 6.14 12.83
C GLN A 322 11.91 7.57 13.08
N ARG A 323 11.01 8.56 12.96
CA ARG A 323 11.31 9.96 13.25
C ARG A 323 11.67 10.18 14.71
N VAL A 324 10.92 9.56 15.63
CA VAL A 324 11.20 9.64 17.08
C VAL A 324 12.50 8.91 17.44
N SER A 325 12.87 7.86 16.71
CA SER A 325 14.15 7.17 16.92
C SER A 325 15.39 8.03 16.66
N GLY A 326 15.24 9.16 15.96
CA GLY A 326 16.35 10.03 15.54
C GLY A 326 17.26 9.45 14.45
N LEU A 327 17.00 8.22 14.00
CA LEU A 327 17.77 7.58 12.93
C LEU A 327 17.26 8.02 11.55
N ALA A 328 18.18 8.08 10.58
CA ALA A 328 17.86 8.52 9.22
C ALA A 328 16.82 7.60 8.55
N ALA A 329 15.84 8.21 7.87
CA ALA A 329 14.71 7.53 7.23
C ALA A 329 15.09 6.41 6.23
N ARG A 330 16.34 6.42 5.72
CA ARG A 330 16.81 5.52 4.66
C ARG A 330 16.93 4.05 5.06
N GLN A 331 16.91 3.71 6.36
CA GLN A 331 17.14 2.33 6.81
C GLN A 331 15.87 1.49 6.99
N GLY A 332 14.67 2.04 6.74
CA GLY A 332 13.41 1.36 7.06
C GLY A 332 13.29 1.04 8.56
N MET A 333 12.35 0.16 8.91
CA MET A 333 12.30 -0.40 10.28
C MET A 333 13.44 -1.40 10.47
N SER A 334 14.20 -1.24 11.55
CA SER A 334 15.34 -2.09 11.88
C SER A 334 15.44 -2.30 13.39
N PRO A 335 16.19 -3.32 13.86
CA PRO A 335 16.46 -3.50 15.29
C PRO A 335 16.97 -2.22 15.96
N ALA A 336 17.82 -1.44 15.29
CA ALA A 336 18.36 -0.18 15.81
C ALA A 336 17.29 0.89 15.97
N VAL A 337 16.34 1.00 15.01
CA VAL A 337 15.20 1.92 15.12
C VAL A 337 14.32 1.57 16.32
N ILE A 338 14.02 0.27 16.51
CA ILE A 338 13.21 -0.21 17.64
C ILE A 338 13.90 0.13 18.98
N GLU A 339 15.19 -0.15 19.11
CA GLU A 339 15.95 0.15 20.33
C GLU A 339 16.06 1.65 20.62
N ALA A 340 16.32 2.45 19.59
CA ALA A 340 16.46 3.90 19.74
C ALA A 340 15.12 4.55 20.09
N ALA A 341 14.04 4.20 19.38
CA ALA A 341 12.70 4.71 19.66
C ALA A 341 12.23 4.36 21.09
N ALA A 342 12.50 3.15 21.57
CA ALA A 342 12.08 2.70 22.89
C ALA A 342 12.76 3.45 24.06
N LYS A 343 13.85 4.18 23.80
CA LYS A 343 14.56 5.03 24.79
C LYS A 343 14.03 6.46 24.83
N HIS A 344 13.18 6.85 23.88
CA HIS A 344 12.62 8.18 23.78
C HIS A 344 11.18 8.23 24.29
N ASP A 345 10.68 9.45 24.50
CA ASP A 345 9.27 9.68 24.74
C ASP A 345 8.45 9.24 23.51
N ILE A 346 7.42 8.44 23.76
CA ILE A 346 6.54 7.89 22.74
C ILE A 346 5.35 8.82 22.44
N GLY A 347 5.06 9.80 23.31
CA GLY A 347 4.00 10.81 23.08
C GLY A 347 4.06 11.46 21.69
N PRO A 348 5.23 11.93 21.21
CA PRO A 348 5.38 12.49 19.87
C PRO A 348 5.03 11.53 18.72
N VAL A 349 5.07 10.20 18.91
CA VAL A 349 4.66 9.23 17.88
C VAL A 349 3.19 9.44 17.52
N ALA A 350 2.32 9.59 18.53
CA ALA A 350 0.90 9.80 18.32
C ALA A 350 0.63 11.11 17.57
N GLN A 351 1.32 12.20 17.95
CA GLN A 351 1.17 13.49 17.29
C GLN A 351 1.60 13.45 15.81
N VAL A 352 2.77 12.88 15.53
CA VAL A 352 3.29 12.76 14.14
C VAL A 352 2.35 11.89 13.30
N TYR A 353 1.83 10.81 13.87
CA TYR A 353 0.87 9.94 13.19
C TYR A 353 -0.45 10.67 12.90
N LEU A 354 -1.05 11.31 13.91
CA LEU A 354 -2.32 12.03 13.76
C LEU A 354 -2.21 13.17 12.75
N GLN A 355 -1.11 13.91 12.75
CA GLN A 355 -0.84 14.93 11.73
C GLN A 355 -0.76 14.34 10.32
N ALA A 356 -0.15 13.17 10.15
CA ALA A 356 0.00 12.55 8.83
C ALA A 356 -1.33 12.00 8.29
N VAL A 357 -2.26 11.58 9.15
CA VAL A 357 -3.55 11.00 8.76
C VAL A 357 -4.71 12.00 8.77
N HIS A 358 -4.52 13.20 9.33
CA HIS A 358 -5.57 14.21 9.53
C HIS A 358 -6.45 14.46 8.30
N TYR A 359 -5.83 14.60 7.12
CA TYR A 359 -6.53 14.81 5.84
C TYR A 359 -7.59 13.75 5.47
N ARG A 360 -7.57 12.58 6.14
CA ARG A 360 -8.54 11.49 5.97
C ARG A 360 -9.65 11.47 7.00
N LEU A 361 -9.47 12.16 8.12
CA LEU A 361 -10.41 12.11 9.25
C LEU A 361 -11.58 13.06 8.98
N GLY A 362 -12.74 12.50 8.67
CA GLY A 362 -14.01 13.19 8.45
C GLY A 362 -14.77 13.54 9.73
N GLY A 363 -14.17 13.33 10.89
CA GLY A 363 -14.72 13.72 12.20
C GLY A 363 -15.60 12.67 12.84
N LYS A 364 -15.53 11.40 12.40
CA LYS A 364 -16.24 10.32 13.07
C LYS A 364 -15.61 9.99 14.43
N PRO A 365 -16.36 9.44 15.39
CA PRO A 365 -15.84 9.09 16.72
C PRO A 365 -14.68 8.09 16.70
N MET A 366 -14.59 7.24 15.67
CA MET A 366 -13.54 6.26 15.51
C MET A 366 -13.06 6.21 14.07
N PHE A 367 -11.77 5.89 13.89
CA PHE A 367 -11.19 5.67 12.56
C PHE A 367 -10.30 4.44 12.54
N ILE A 368 -10.24 3.76 11.40
CA ILE A 368 -9.44 2.56 11.19
C ILE A 368 -8.11 2.92 10.52
N ASP A 369 -7.01 2.44 11.08
CA ASP A 369 -5.77 2.20 10.36
C ASP A 369 -5.64 0.71 10.14
N LYS A 370 -5.65 0.29 8.88
CA LYS A 370 -5.46 -1.11 8.54
C LYS A 370 -4.19 -1.24 7.72
N LEU A 371 -3.13 -1.64 8.38
CA LEU A 371 -1.92 -2.16 7.76
C LEU A 371 -1.54 -3.44 8.52
N PRO A 372 -1.62 -4.64 7.91
CA PRO A 372 -1.33 -5.89 8.60
C PRO A 372 0.01 -5.87 9.34
N GLU A 373 1.03 -5.30 8.70
CA GLU A 373 2.40 -5.17 9.19
C GLU A 373 2.55 -4.30 10.45
N ASN A 374 1.54 -3.49 10.82
CA ASN A 374 1.52 -2.80 12.11
C ASN A 374 1.48 -3.78 13.30
N VAL A 375 1.28 -5.08 13.06
CA VAL A 375 1.51 -6.14 14.06
C VAL A 375 2.94 -6.10 14.62
N LEU A 376 3.93 -5.65 13.85
CA LEU A 376 5.31 -5.46 14.32
C LEU A 376 5.43 -4.33 15.35
N LEU A 377 4.46 -3.41 15.39
CA LEU A 377 4.54 -2.14 16.12
C LEU A 377 3.52 -2.01 17.24
N LEU A 378 2.75 -3.06 17.55
CA LEU A 378 1.67 -3.00 18.54
C LEU A 378 2.13 -2.48 19.91
N GLY A 379 3.35 -2.78 20.35
CA GLY A 379 3.88 -2.23 21.60
C GLY A 379 3.96 -0.69 21.58
N PHE A 380 4.51 -0.10 20.52
CA PHE A 380 4.57 1.36 20.37
C PHE A 380 3.18 1.97 20.19
N ILE A 381 2.32 1.33 19.39
CA ILE A 381 0.94 1.78 19.17
C ILE A 381 0.17 1.80 20.50
N ALA A 382 0.23 0.72 21.28
CA ALA A 382 -0.47 0.59 22.55
C ALA A 382 -0.01 1.64 23.58
N LYS A 383 1.28 2.02 23.53
CA LYS A 383 1.86 3.03 24.40
C LYS A 383 1.55 4.46 23.95
N ALA A 384 1.58 4.73 22.64
CA ALA A 384 1.24 6.02 22.04
C ALA A 384 -0.26 6.33 22.13
N PHE A 385 -1.12 5.30 22.04
CA PHE A 385 -2.57 5.41 22.08
C PHE A 385 -3.16 4.49 23.16
N PRO A 386 -3.24 4.95 24.43
CA PRO A 386 -3.75 4.14 25.54
C PRO A 386 -5.19 3.63 25.33
N HIS A 387 -6.00 4.39 24.59
CA HIS A 387 -7.40 4.05 24.33
C HIS A 387 -7.65 3.40 22.95
N ALA A 388 -6.61 3.17 22.15
CA ALA A 388 -6.76 2.50 20.84
C ALA A 388 -7.40 1.12 20.97
N ARG A 389 -8.23 0.76 19.99
CA ARG A 389 -8.71 -0.60 19.81
C ARG A 389 -7.75 -1.36 18.91
N LEU A 390 -7.26 -2.51 19.36
CA LEU A 390 -6.26 -3.30 18.64
C LEU A 390 -6.92 -4.60 18.20
N ILE A 391 -7.19 -4.75 16.91
CA ILE A 391 -7.76 -5.98 16.34
C ILE A 391 -6.63 -6.79 15.70
N LEU A 392 -6.45 -8.03 16.14
CA LEU A 392 -5.48 -8.98 15.59
C LEU A 392 -6.21 -10.11 14.85
N LEU A 393 -5.88 -10.26 13.57
CA LEU A 393 -6.46 -11.31 12.72
C LEU A 393 -5.64 -12.59 12.76
N ASN A 394 -6.36 -13.68 13.01
CA ASN A 394 -5.84 -15.05 12.98
C ASN A 394 -6.47 -15.82 11.82
N ARG A 395 -5.71 -16.78 11.30
CA ARG A 395 -6.15 -17.68 10.23
C ARG A 395 -5.37 -18.98 10.33
N ASN A 396 -5.92 -20.07 9.80
CA ASN A 396 -5.20 -21.34 9.66
C ASN A 396 -3.79 -21.10 9.05
N PRO A 397 -2.71 -21.60 9.70
CA PRO A 397 -1.34 -21.35 9.29
C PRO A 397 -1.05 -21.68 7.82
N MET A 398 -1.57 -22.81 7.33
CA MET A 398 -1.31 -23.28 5.98
C MET A 398 -2.05 -22.46 4.94
N ASP A 399 -3.30 -22.09 5.19
CA ASP A 399 -4.04 -21.18 4.31
C ASP A 399 -3.42 -19.78 4.24
N ALA A 400 -2.97 -19.26 5.38
CA ALA A 400 -2.33 -17.95 5.45
C ALA A 400 -1.00 -17.94 4.69
N CYS A 401 -0.11 -18.90 4.98
CA CYS A 401 1.16 -19.06 4.30
C CYS A 401 0.98 -19.29 2.80
N PHE A 402 0.09 -20.20 2.40
CA PHE A 402 -0.12 -20.45 0.97
C PHE A 402 -0.72 -19.24 0.25
N ALA A 403 -1.58 -18.46 0.91
CA ALA A 403 -2.09 -17.21 0.34
C ALA A 403 -0.98 -16.17 0.10
N LEU A 404 0.03 -16.11 0.98
CA LEU A 404 1.22 -15.26 0.85
C LEU A 404 2.16 -15.74 -0.26
N TYR A 405 2.43 -17.05 -0.33
CA TYR A 405 3.32 -17.67 -1.32
C TYR A 405 2.92 -17.34 -2.76
N LYS A 406 1.62 -17.15 -3.00
CA LYS A 406 1.04 -16.82 -4.31
C LYS A 406 1.13 -15.34 -4.68
N GLN A 407 1.71 -14.48 -3.84
CA GLN A 407 1.84 -13.05 -4.10
C GLN A 407 3.26 -12.69 -4.55
N SER A 408 3.36 -11.67 -5.41
CA SER A 408 4.64 -11.25 -6.02
C SER A 408 5.49 -10.30 -5.17
N PHE A 409 5.01 -9.85 -4.01
CA PHE A 409 5.59 -8.72 -3.28
C PHE A 409 6.04 -9.00 -1.84
N PHE A 410 5.70 -10.16 -1.25
CA PHE A 410 6.17 -10.53 0.09
C PHE A 410 7.49 -11.30 0.01
N LYS A 411 8.61 -10.62 0.30
CA LYS A 411 9.95 -11.19 0.09
C LYS A 411 10.22 -12.49 0.89
N PHE A 412 9.76 -12.54 2.14
CA PHE A 412 9.82 -13.75 2.96
C PHE A 412 9.02 -14.93 2.38
N ALA A 413 8.06 -14.66 1.49
CA ALA A 413 7.13 -15.67 0.98
C ALA A 413 7.55 -16.26 -0.38
N TYR A 414 8.70 -15.89 -0.96
CA TYR A 414 9.13 -16.42 -2.26
C TYR A 414 9.57 -17.88 -2.22
N THR A 415 9.98 -18.38 -1.06
CA THR A 415 10.29 -19.80 -0.85
C THR A 415 9.51 -20.33 0.35
N LEU A 416 9.13 -21.62 0.31
CA LEU A 416 8.43 -22.26 1.42
C LEU A 416 9.27 -22.27 2.72
N GLU A 417 10.59 -22.38 2.58
CA GLU A 417 11.52 -22.39 3.72
C GLU A 417 11.55 -21.04 4.46
N ASN A 418 11.73 -19.94 3.72
CA ASN A 418 11.74 -18.60 4.31
C ASN A 418 10.37 -18.24 4.86
N LEU A 419 9.30 -18.65 4.17
CA LEU A 419 7.93 -18.43 4.62
C LEU A 419 7.66 -19.13 5.95
N GLY A 420 8.09 -20.39 6.11
CA GLY A 420 7.99 -21.10 7.37
C GLY A 420 8.81 -20.45 8.48
N LYS A 421 10.06 -20.05 8.21
CA LYS A 421 10.92 -19.33 9.17
C LYS A 421 10.26 -18.05 9.67
N TYR A 422 9.76 -17.24 8.74
CA TYR A 422 9.06 -15.99 9.05
C TYR A 422 7.77 -16.25 9.85
N TYR A 423 6.96 -17.21 9.44
CA TYR A 423 5.72 -17.54 10.14
C TYR A 423 5.97 -17.97 11.59
N LEU A 424 7.01 -18.75 11.85
CA LEU A 424 7.38 -19.15 13.22
C LEU A 424 7.80 -17.96 14.08
N ALA A 425 8.53 -16.99 13.53
CA ALA A 425 8.84 -15.75 14.24
C ALA A 425 7.58 -14.89 14.47
N TYR A 426 6.72 -14.77 13.45
CA TYR A 426 5.41 -14.11 13.59
C TYR A 426 4.55 -14.76 14.67
N ASP A 427 4.53 -16.10 14.77
CA ASP A 427 3.78 -16.81 15.80
C ASP A 427 4.29 -16.50 17.22
N ARG A 428 5.62 -16.43 17.41
CA ARG A 428 6.22 -15.98 18.67
C ARG A 428 5.80 -14.55 19.00
N LEU A 429 5.84 -13.65 18.01
CA LEU A 429 5.43 -12.26 18.17
C LEU A 429 3.96 -12.15 18.56
N ARG A 430 3.09 -12.93 17.90
CA ARG A 430 1.66 -12.98 18.21
C ARG A 430 1.41 -13.40 19.65
N ARG A 431 2.08 -14.47 20.10
CA ARG A 431 2.00 -14.96 21.49
C ARG A 431 2.53 -13.92 22.48
N HIS A 432 3.62 -13.23 22.15
CA HIS A 432 4.13 -12.12 22.94
C HIS A 432 3.08 -11.02 23.12
N TRP A 433 2.44 -10.57 22.04
CA TRP A 433 1.38 -9.55 22.12
C TRP A 433 0.18 -9.98 22.95
N ARG A 434 -0.27 -11.23 22.80
CA ARG A 434 -1.33 -11.77 23.65
C ARG A 434 -0.94 -11.71 25.14
N ALA A 435 0.30 -12.05 25.46
CA ALA A 435 0.80 -12.05 26.83
C ALA A 435 0.92 -10.64 27.43
N VAL A 436 1.38 -9.64 26.67
CA VAL A 436 1.68 -8.30 27.20
C VAL A 436 0.56 -7.27 27.01
N LEU A 437 -0.40 -7.50 26.10
CA LEU A 437 -1.54 -6.60 25.86
C LEU A 437 -2.85 -7.10 26.46
N SER A 438 -2.98 -8.41 26.73
CA SER A 438 -4.15 -9.06 27.32
C SER A 438 -5.47 -8.51 26.73
N ASP A 439 -6.29 -7.89 27.57
CA ASP A 439 -7.66 -7.46 27.24
C ASP A 439 -7.70 -6.31 26.22
N ARG A 440 -6.56 -5.65 25.97
CA ARG A 440 -6.46 -4.61 24.93
C ARG A 440 -6.45 -5.18 23.51
N LEU A 441 -6.19 -6.49 23.37
CA LEU A 441 -6.08 -7.16 22.08
C LEU A 441 -7.36 -7.93 21.75
N ILE A 442 -8.08 -7.46 20.74
CA ILE A 442 -9.28 -8.09 20.21
C ILE A 442 -8.87 -9.08 19.11
N GLU A 443 -8.90 -10.37 19.42
CA GLU A 443 -8.60 -11.40 18.42
C GLU A 443 -9.83 -11.76 17.59
N VAL A 444 -9.63 -11.89 16.27
CA VAL A 444 -10.65 -12.29 15.30
C VAL A 444 -10.10 -13.46 14.48
N ASP A 445 -10.74 -14.62 14.60
CA ASP A 445 -10.40 -15.79 13.81
C ASP A 445 -11.18 -15.79 12.49
N TYR A 446 -10.45 -15.83 11.36
CA TYR A 446 -11.02 -15.75 10.03
C TYR A 446 -12.04 -16.86 9.76
N GLU A 447 -11.72 -18.09 10.13
CA GLU A 447 -12.57 -19.27 9.95
C GLU A 447 -13.88 -19.14 10.72
N SER A 448 -13.83 -18.64 11.96
CA SER A 448 -15.04 -18.38 12.75
C SER A 448 -15.86 -17.25 12.12
N LEU A 449 -15.22 -16.17 11.68
CA LEU A 449 -15.91 -15.04 11.04
C LEU A 449 -16.67 -15.48 9.78
N VAL A 450 -16.07 -16.31 8.92
CA VAL A 450 -16.74 -16.79 7.70
C VAL A 450 -17.75 -17.90 7.94
N ALA A 451 -17.66 -18.62 9.08
CA ALA A 451 -18.63 -19.64 9.46
C ALA A 451 -19.90 -19.05 10.12
N ASP A 452 -19.75 -17.98 10.92
CA ASP A 452 -20.84 -17.27 11.57
C ASP A 452 -20.63 -15.75 11.50
N GLN A 453 -20.92 -15.18 10.34
CA GLN A 453 -20.76 -13.74 10.12
C GLN A 453 -21.51 -12.91 11.16
N GLN A 454 -22.77 -13.26 11.42
CA GLN A 454 -23.65 -12.45 12.25
C GLN A 454 -23.19 -12.45 13.71
N GLY A 455 -22.91 -13.62 14.29
CA GLY A 455 -22.47 -13.73 15.67
C GLY A 455 -21.10 -13.08 15.88
N GLN A 456 -20.15 -13.34 14.97
CA GLN A 456 -18.79 -12.79 15.09
C GLN A 456 -18.76 -11.27 14.86
N THR A 457 -19.58 -10.74 13.95
CA THR A 457 -19.68 -9.28 13.75
C THR A 457 -20.25 -8.59 14.99
N LYS A 458 -21.31 -9.13 15.60
CA LYS A 458 -21.88 -8.58 16.84
C LYS A 458 -20.85 -8.56 17.97
N MET A 459 -20.17 -9.69 18.20
CA MET A 459 -19.13 -9.79 19.22
C MET A 459 -17.97 -8.80 18.97
N LEU A 460 -17.58 -8.60 17.71
CA LEU A 460 -16.55 -7.63 17.35
C LEU A 460 -16.99 -6.19 17.66
N LEU A 461 -18.21 -5.80 17.27
CA LEU A 461 -18.75 -4.47 17.54
C LEU A 461 -18.90 -4.22 19.04
N ASP A 462 -19.38 -5.20 19.80
CA ASP A 462 -19.50 -5.11 21.26
C ASP A 462 -18.13 -4.83 21.92
N LYS A 463 -17.08 -5.54 21.49
CA LYS A 463 -15.70 -5.32 21.98
C LYS A 463 -15.13 -3.96 21.58
N LEU A 464 -15.60 -3.39 20.47
CA LEU A 464 -15.23 -2.04 20.05
C LEU A 464 -15.99 -0.96 20.83
N GLY A 465 -17.12 -1.31 21.44
CA GLY A 465 -18.05 -0.38 22.09
C GLY A 465 -19.02 0.26 21.09
N LEU A 466 -19.37 -0.47 20.03
CA LEU A 466 -20.26 -0.03 18.96
C LEU A 466 -21.57 -0.82 19.00
N GLU A 467 -22.69 -0.14 18.75
CA GLU A 467 -23.98 -0.80 18.60
C GLU A 467 -24.03 -1.61 17.29
N PHE A 468 -24.87 -2.63 17.25
CA PHE A 468 -25.03 -3.39 16.01
C PHE A 468 -25.76 -2.57 14.94
N GLU A 469 -25.13 -2.44 13.77
CA GLU A 469 -25.75 -1.88 12.56
C GLU A 469 -25.78 -2.91 11.42
N GLN A 470 -26.93 -3.03 10.76
CA GLN A 470 -27.13 -3.96 9.64
C GLN A 470 -26.13 -3.74 8.49
N ALA A 471 -25.68 -2.50 8.27
CA ALA A 471 -24.66 -2.15 7.29
C ALA A 471 -23.34 -2.93 7.47
N CYS A 472 -23.01 -3.35 8.70
CA CYS A 472 -21.82 -4.16 8.98
C CYS A 472 -21.94 -5.59 8.43
N LEU A 473 -23.15 -6.14 8.34
CA LEU A 473 -23.39 -7.43 7.67
C LEU A 473 -23.43 -7.27 6.14
N ASP A 474 -23.96 -6.14 5.67
CA ASP A 474 -24.06 -5.78 4.26
C ASP A 474 -22.77 -5.07 3.75
N PHE A 475 -21.60 -5.47 4.26
CA PHE A 475 -20.31 -4.85 3.93
C PHE A 475 -19.94 -4.94 2.44
N ASP A 476 -20.55 -5.86 1.69
CA ASP A 476 -20.40 -5.97 0.24
C ASP A 476 -20.95 -4.72 -0.47
N GLN A 477 -21.91 -4.02 0.13
CA GLN A 477 -22.47 -2.76 -0.38
C GLN A 477 -21.57 -1.55 -0.14
N ASN A 478 -20.52 -1.68 0.67
CA ASN A 478 -19.59 -0.60 0.97
C ASN A 478 -18.82 -0.17 -0.31
N GLN A 479 -19.09 1.06 -0.78
CA GLN A 479 -18.52 1.58 -2.03
C GLN A 479 -17.10 2.14 -1.88
N ALA A 480 -16.50 2.09 -0.68
CA ALA A 480 -15.14 2.56 -0.47
C ALA A 480 -14.13 1.85 -1.39
N SER A 481 -13.08 2.59 -1.75
CA SER A 481 -11.93 2.06 -2.47
C SER A 481 -11.22 0.98 -1.64
N SER A 482 -10.55 0.04 -2.31
CA SER A 482 -9.63 -0.89 -1.67
C SER A 482 -8.39 -1.07 -2.53
N ALA A 483 -7.24 -0.59 -2.05
CA ALA A 483 -5.96 -0.66 -2.77
C ALA A 483 -5.18 -1.98 -2.50
N THR A 484 -5.86 -3.00 -1.99
CA THR A 484 -5.22 -4.23 -1.50
C THR A 484 -5.17 -5.33 -2.57
N ALA A 485 -4.35 -6.35 -2.36
CA ALA A 485 -4.38 -7.56 -3.19
C ALA A 485 -5.74 -8.30 -3.16
N SER A 486 -6.63 -7.97 -2.22
CA SER A 486 -7.99 -8.50 -2.13
C SER A 486 -9.06 -7.59 -2.76
N ALA A 487 -8.70 -6.49 -3.45
CA ALA A 487 -9.63 -5.44 -3.90
C ALA A 487 -10.88 -5.95 -4.64
N VAL A 488 -10.74 -6.99 -5.46
CA VAL A 488 -11.86 -7.65 -6.16
C VAL A 488 -12.69 -8.49 -5.19
N GLN A 489 -12.03 -9.37 -4.43
CA GLN A 489 -12.68 -10.35 -3.56
C GLN A 489 -13.50 -9.72 -2.43
N VAL A 490 -13.05 -8.59 -1.88
CA VAL A 490 -13.67 -7.96 -0.70
C VAL A 490 -15.02 -7.28 -1.00
N ARG A 491 -15.41 -7.22 -2.28
CA ARG A 491 -16.69 -6.68 -2.77
C ARG A 491 -17.74 -7.78 -2.96
N GLU A 492 -17.35 -9.04 -2.78
CA GLU A 492 -18.28 -10.16 -2.79
C GLU A 492 -18.85 -10.39 -1.40
N LYS A 493 -20.03 -11.02 -1.35
CA LYS A 493 -20.58 -11.54 -0.09
C LYS A 493 -19.60 -12.50 0.58
N MET A 494 -19.68 -12.56 1.90
CA MET A 494 -18.84 -13.46 2.69
C MET A 494 -18.97 -14.90 2.22
N HIS A 495 -17.84 -15.59 2.08
CA HIS A 495 -17.78 -16.96 1.58
C HIS A 495 -16.63 -17.74 2.24
N ASN A 496 -16.76 -19.06 2.32
CA ASN A 496 -15.75 -19.95 2.90
C ASN A 496 -14.77 -20.58 1.88
N ARG A 497 -14.84 -20.21 0.58
CA ARG A 497 -14.04 -20.80 -0.52
C ARG A 497 -12.51 -20.78 -0.33
N SER A 498 -12.03 -19.92 0.57
CA SER A 498 -10.61 -19.75 0.90
C SER A 498 -10.16 -20.61 2.09
N VAL A 499 -11.09 -21.20 2.84
CA VAL A 499 -10.82 -22.08 3.99
C VAL A 499 -10.48 -23.47 3.46
N GLY A 500 -9.36 -24.02 3.92
CA GLY A 500 -8.83 -25.32 3.48
C GLY A 500 -8.31 -25.34 2.04
N LYS A 501 -8.13 -24.18 1.39
CA LYS A 501 -7.72 -24.13 -0.03
C LYS A 501 -6.32 -24.71 -0.23
N TRP A 502 -5.47 -24.61 0.79
CA TRP A 502 -4.14 -25.24 0.80
C TRP A 502 -4.19 -26.76 0.61
N LYS A 503 -5.29 -27.45 0.96
CA LYS A 503 -5.40 -28.93 0.88
C LYS A 503 -5.30 -29.45 -0.56
N HIS A 504 -5.68 -28.64 -1.56
CA HIS A 504 -5.45 -28.97 -2.98
C HIS A 504 -3.95 -29.02 -3.37
N PHE A 505 -3.09 -28.49 -2.52
CA PHE A 505 -1.64 -28.36 -2.69
C PHE A 505 -0.85 -29.09 -1.59
N GLU A 506 -1.52 -29.96 -0.82
CA GLU A 506 -0.93 -30.58 0.38
C GLU A 506 0.41 -31.26 0.09
N GLN A 507 0.50 -32.03 -1.00
CA GLN A 507 1.73 -32.72 -1.40
C GLN A 507 2.89 -31.75 -1.64
N GLN A 508 2.63 -30.63 -2.30
CA GLN A 508 3.63 -29.63 -2.63
C GLN A 508 4.02 -28.77 -1.41
N LEU A 509 3.12 -28.65 -0.43
CA LEU A 509 3.31 -27.87 0.79
C LEU A 509 3.86 -28.69 1.97
N LEU A 510 4.12 -29.99 1.79
CA LEU A 510 4.71 -30.85 2.83
C LEU A 510 5.96 -30.26 3.51
N PRO A 511 6.93 -29.63 2.80
CA PRO A 511 8.08 -29.03 3.47
C PRO A 511 7.70 -27.95 4.48
N LEU A 512 6.74 -27.09 4.12
CA LEU A 512 6.21 -26.06 5.02
C LEU A 512 5.43 -26.69 6.18
N LYS A 513 4.55 -27.66 5.88
CA LYS A 513 3.76 -28.39 6.88
C LYS A 513 4.67 -28.99 7.97
N HIS A 514 5.68 -29.75 7.57
CA HIS A 514 6.63 -30.37 8.48
C HIS A 514 7.40 -29.34 9.31
N GLN A 515 7.81 -28.22 8.70
CA GLN A 515 8.53 -27.17 9.40
C GLN A 515 7.68 -26.54 10.51
N LEU A 516 6.39 -26.31 10.26
CA LEU A 516 5.46 -25.76 11.24
C LEU A 516 5.11 -26.76 12.34
N GLU A 517 4.81 -28.02 11.99
CA GLU A 517 4.49 -29.08 12.96
C GLU A 517 5.67 -29.39 13.88
N SER A 518 6.89 -29.42 13.35
CA SER A 518 8.11 -29.63 14.14
C SER A 518 8.35 -28.54 15.18
N ALA A 519 7.77 -27.35 14.99
CA ALA A 519 7.83 -26.24 15.92
C ALA A 519 6.58 -26.15 16.84
N GLY A 520 5.69 -27.15 16.80
CA GLY A 520 4.51 -27.24 17.64
C GLY A 520 3.31 -26.43 17.16
N ILE A 521 3.30 -25.98 15.90
CA ILE A 521 2.12 -25.34 15.30
C ILE A 521 1.15 -26.43 14.84
N LEU A 522 -0.07 -26.40 15.38
CA LEU A 522 -1.14 -27.32 14.98
C LEU A 522 -1.68 -26.93 13.60
N ILE A 523 -1.81 -27.94 12.73
CA ILE A 523 -2.38 -27.81 11.39
C ILE A 523 -3.63 -28.68 11.32
N GLU A 524 -4.79 -28.03 11.24
CA GLU A 524 -6.11 -28.67 11.10
C GLU A 524 -6.65 -28.57 9.65
#